data_AF-A0A7X9GXH0-F1
#
_entry.id   AF-A0A7X9GXH0-F1
#
_cell.length_a   1.000
_cell.length_b   1.000
_cell.length_c   1.000
_cell.angle_alpha   90.00
_cell.angle_beta   90.00
_cell.angle_gamma   90.00
#
_symmetry.space_group_name_H-M   'P 1'
#
loop_
_entity.id
_entity.type
_entity.pdbx_description
1 polymer ?
#
loop_
_entity_poly.entity_id
_entity_poly.type
_entity_poly.pdbx_seq_one_letter_code
_entity_poly.pdbx_strand_id
1 'polypeptide(L)'
;MEERITNCKKKMLEFIRDWESTKGIDILIGIYDEIRFSGKTKEDIGQKYLRILYNIKNSNNWDSILDEEDYLGLESFLEDLLQIRYDGEDYYIASDCYKELSLDEIYQILLEAKYLKEKEISNEKDTQRL
;
A
#
# COMPACT_ATOMS: atom_id res chain seq x y z
N MET A 1 18.87 -6.50 -4.96
CA MET A 1 17.51 -6.66 -4.43
C MET A 1 17.26 -8.15 -4.28
N GLU A 2 16.90 -8.62 -3.08
CA GLU A 2 16.67 -10.05 -2.83
C GLU A 2 15.50 -10.59 -3.67
N GLU A 3 15.56 -11.87 -4.03
CA GLU A 3 14.57 -12.53 -4.88
C GLU A 3 13.14 -12.42 -4.32
N ARG A 4 12.98 -12.47 -2.98
CA ARG A 4 11.70 -12.27 -2.30
C ARG A 4 11.08 -10.89 -2.56
N ILE A 5 11.88 -9.83 -2.48
CA ILE A 5 11.42 -8.44 -2.71
C ILE A 5 10.97 -8.28 -4.17
N THR A 6 11.73 -8.86 -5.10
CA THR A 6 11.39 -8.81 -6.53
C THR A 6 10.07 -9.53 -6.82
N ASN A 7 9.80 -10.66 -6.18
CA ASN A 7 8.53 -11.38 -6.34
C ASN A 7 7.35 -10.58 -5.78
N CYS A 8 7.50 -9.96 -4.60
CA CYS A 8 6.43 -9.14 -4.02
C CYS A 8 6.20 -7.84 -4.78
N LYS A 9 7.25 -7.28 -5.38
CA LYS A 9 7.12 -6.17 -6.32
C LYS A 9 6.30 -6.57 -7.55
N LYS A 10 6.59 -7.72 -8.17
CA LYS A 10 5.81 -8.20 -9.32
C LYS A 10 4.34 -8.38 -8.98
N LYS A 11 4.04 -9.02 -7.84
CA LYS A 11 2.65 -9.16 -7.36
C LYS A 11 1.96 -7.82 -7.15
N MET A 12 2.65 -6.84 -6.57
CA MET A 12 2.09 -5.50 -6.40
C MET A 12 1.77 -4.85 -7.74
N LEU A 13 2.72 -4.89 -8.70
CA LEU A 13 2.53 -4.31 -10.02
C LEU A 13 1.39 -4.97 -10.80
N GLU A 14 1.27 -6.29 -10.71
CA GLU A 14 0.15 -7.03 -11.30
C GLU A 14 -1.19 -6.62 -10.67
N PHE A 15 -1.21 -6.42 -9.35
CA PHE A 15 -2.41 -6.04 -8.61
C PHE A 15 -2.90 -4.64 -8.97
N ILE A 16 -2.00 -3.66 -9.05
CA ILE A 16 -2.35 -2.27 -9.36
C ILE A 16 -2.42 -1.97 -10.87
N ARG A 17 -2.24 -2.99 -11.73
CA ARG A 17 -2.14 -2.81 -13.18
C ARG A 17 -3.34 -2.07 -13.75
N ASP A 18 -4.53 -2.37 -13.26
CA ASP A 18 -5.76 -1.83 -13.82
C ASP A 18 -6.26 -0.57 -13.07
N TRP A 19 -5.47 -0.04 -12.12
CA TRP A 19 -5.80 1.21 -11.42
C TRP A 19 -5.62 2.42 -12.33
N GLU A 20 -6.53 3.38 -12.30
CA GLU A 20 -6.40 4.62 -13.09
C GLU A 20 -5.59 5.72 -12.37
N SER A 21 -5.24 5.49 -11.09
CA SER A 21 -4.59 6.48 -10.23
C SER A 21 -3.62 5.85 -9.22
N THR A 22 -2.75 6.68 -8.62
CA THR A 22 -1.84 6.27 -7.53
C THR A 22 -2.29 6.73 -6.15
N LYS A 23 -3.47 7.36 -6.01
CA LYS A 23 -3.88 8.01 -4.75
C LYS A 23 -3.91 7.04 -3.57
N GLY A 24 -4.35 5.80 -3.78
CA GLY A 24 -4.31 4.75 -2.75
C GLY A 24 -2.89 4.47 -2.26
N ILE A 25 -1.91 4.38 -3.17
CA ILE A 25 -0.49 4.19 -2.84
C ILE A 25 0.07 5.43 -2.13
N ASP A 26 -0.31 6.62 -2.57
CA ASP A 26 0.10 7.89 -1.95
C ASP A 26 -0.32 7.99 -0.48
N ILE A 27 -1.53 7.53 -0.16
CA ILE A 27 -2.02 7.47 1.23
C ILE A 27 -1.14 6.54 2.07
N LEU A 28 -0.84 5.34 1.58
CA LEU A 28 0.00 4.37 2.31
C LEU A 28 1.40 4.93 2.59
N ILE A 29 2.04 5.53 1.57
CA ILE A 29 3.34 6.19 1.68
C ILE A 29 3.27 7.34 2.68
N GLY A 30 2.26 8.21 2.56
CA GLY A 30 2.08 9.38 3.41
C GLY A 30 1.92 9.02 4.88
N ILE A 31 1.12 7.99 5.19
CA ILE A 31 0.95 7.49 6.56
C ILE A 31 2.29 7.00 7.11
N TYR A 32 3.04 6.20 6.35
CA TYR A 32 4.34 5.70 6.80
C TYR A 32 5.32 6.84 7.07
N ASP A 33 5.42 7.80 6.15
CA ASP A 33 6.32 8.95 6.29
C ASP A 33 5.98 9.84 7.50
N GLU A 34 4.70 9.97 7.84
CA GLU A 34 4.27 10.70 9.02
C GLU A 34 4.71 10.01 10.33
N ILE A 35 4.66 8.67 10.37
CA ILE A 35 4.83 7.94 11.63
C ILE A 35 6.20 7.27 11.82
N ARG A 36 7.01 7.12 10.76
CA ARG A 36 8.31 6.41 10.77
C ARG A 36 9.35 6.98 11.73
N PHE A 37 9.16 8.21 12.21
CA PHE A 37 10.01 8.86 13.21
C PHE A 37 9.29 9.09 14.55
N SER A 38 8.08 8.59 14.71
CA SER A 38 7.20 8.91 15.85
C SER A 38 7.25 7.91 17.02
N GLY A 39 7.84 6.73 16.83
CA GLY A 39 7.87 5.66 17.84
C GLY A 39 9.22 5.49 18.53
N LYS A 40 9.22 4.79 19.67
CA LYS A 40 10.44 4.50 20.45
C LYS A 40 11.24 3.35 19.85
N THR A 41 10.54 2.36 19.30
CA THR A 41 11.13 1.18 18.65
C THR A 41 10.54 1.00 17.24
N LYS A 42 11.23 0.22 16.40
CA LYS A 42 10.72 -0.16 15.07
C LYS A 42 9.41 -0.95 15.14
N GLU A 43 9.28 -1.77 16.19
CA GLU A 43 8.08 -2.57 16.44
C GLU A 43 6.88 -1.69 16.79
N ASP A 44 7.07 -0.69 17.67
CA ASP A 44 6.02 0.29 18.00
C ASP A 44 5.52 1.04 16.76
N ILE A 45 6.46 1.45 15.90
CA ILE A 45 6.15 2.13 14.64
C ILE A 45 5.35 1.19 13.74
N GLY A 46 5.73 -0.08 13.68
CA GLY A 46 5.06 -1.04 12.82
C GLY A 46 3.65 -1.37 13.28
N GLN A 47 3.45 -1.61 14.58
CA GLN A 47 2.11 -1.80 15.14
C GLN A 47 1.24 -0.57 14.92
N LYS A 48 1.80 0.64 15.07
CA LYS A 48 1.08 1.89 14.79
C LYS A 48 0.67 1.99 13.31
N TYR A 49 1.57 1.65 12.39
CA TYR A 49 1.28 1.65 10.96
C TYR A 49 0.14 0.69 10.61
N LEU A 50 0.28 -0.58 11.00
CA LEU A 50 -0.67 -1.64 10.67
C LEU A 50 -2.04 -1.40 11.31
N ARG A 51 -2.08 -0.83 12.52
CA ARG A 51 -3.33 -0.39 13.14
C ARG A 51 -4.04 0.69 12.33
N ILE A 52 -3.30 1.68 11.83
CA ILE A 52 -3.90 2.73 10.97
C ILE A 52 -4.47 2.09 9.72
N LEU A 53 -3.72 1.22 9.05
CA LEU A 53 -4.19 0.51 7.85
C LEU A 53 -5.43 -0.36 8.13
N TYR A 54 -5.43 -1.09 9.24
CA TYR A 54 -6.59 -1.87 9.66
C TYR A 54 -7.83 -0.99 9.89
N ASN A 55 -7.66 0.17 10.52
CA ASN A 55 -8.76 1.10 10.74
C ASN A 55 -9.26 1.72 9.43
N ILE A 56 -8.37 2.00 8.47
CA ILE A 56 -8.74 2.47 7.14
C ILE A 56 -9.62 1.45 6.45
N LYS A 57 -9.16 0.19 6.41
CA LYS A 57 -9.86 -0.94 5.82
C LYS A 57 -11.27 -1.15 6.39
N ASN A 58 -11.47 -0.90 7.69
CA ASN A 58 -12.76 -1.09 8.35
C ASN A 58 -13.60 0.20 8.50
N SER A 59 -13.17 1.29 7.88
CA SER A 59 -13.85 2.59 7.97
C SER A 59 -14.74 2.83 6.76
N ASN A 60 -15.98 3.25 7.01
CA ASN A 60 -16.97 3.57 5.98
C ASN A 60 -16.89 5.03 5.49
N ASN A 61 -15.97 5.85 6.01
CA ASN A 61 -15.96 7.31 5.80
C ASN A 61 -14.98 7.80 4.72
N TRP A 62 -14.31 6.90 4.01
CA TRP A 62 -13.29 7.27 3.03
C TRP A 62 -13.85 7.71 1.67
N ASP A 63 -15.13 7.45 1.43
CA ASP A 63 -15.93 7.98 0.31
C ASP A 63 -15.94 9.52 0.25
N SER A 64 -15.66 10.18 1.36
CA SER A 64 -15.54 11.65 1.45
C SER A 64 -14.16 12.20 1.04
N ILE A 65 -13.14 11.36 0.91
CA ILE A 65 -11.74 11.74 0.65
C ILE A 65 -11.25 11.16 -0.69
N LEU A 66 -11.72 9.96 -1.04
CA LEU A 66 -11.36 9.26 -2.25
C LEU A 66 -12.60 9.09 -3.13
N ASP A 67 -12.37 9.13 -4.44
CA ASP A 67 -13.37 8.69 -5.40
C ASP A 67 -13.60 7.18 -5.21
N GLU A 68 -14.78 6.68 -5.58
CA GLU A 68 -15.20 5.29 -5.32
C GLU A 68 -14.18 4.26 -5.80
N GLU A 69 -13.61 4.46 -7.00
CA GLU A 69 -12.59 3.58 -7.57
C GLU A 69 -11.31 3.53 -6.72
N ASP A 70 -10.81 4.70 -6.30
CA ASP A 70 -9.60 4.80 -5.47
C ASP A 70 -9.82 4.16 -4.10
N TYR A 71 -11.02 4.34 -3.53
CA TYR A 71 -11.40 3.72 -2.26
C TYR A 71 -11.48 2.19 -2.37
N LEU A 72 -12.20 1.67 -3.36
CA LEU A 72 -12.33 0.22 -3.57
C LEU A 72 -10.97 -0.42 -3.88
N GLY A 73 -10.13 0.27 -4.66
CA GLY A 73 -8.75 -0.14 -4.91
C GLY A 73 -7.95 -0.22 -3.61
N LEU A 74 -7.98 0.81 -2.78
CA LEU A 74 -7.29 0.82 -1.48
C LEU A 74 -7.83 -0.24 -0.52
N GLU A 75 -9.15 -0.43 -0.45
CA GLU A 75 -9.77 -1.47 0.37
C GLU A 75 -9.30 -2.86 -0.03
N SER A 76 -9.40 -3.20 -1.33
CA SER A 76 -8.92 -4.47 -1.87
C SER A 76 -7.41 -4.63 -1.70
N PHE A 77 -6.63 -3.55 -1.81
CA PHE A 77 -5.19 -3.61 -1.53
C PHE A 77 -4.90 -4.03 -0.08
N LEU A 78 -5.63 -3.47 0.88
CA LEU A 78 -5.46 -3.78 2.30
C LEU A 78 -6.01 -5.16 2.68
N GLU A 79 -7.12 -5.59 2.06
CA GLU A 79 -7.80 -6.84 2.37
C GLU A 79 -7.24 -8.05 1.60
N ASP A 80 -6.99 -7.91 0.29
CA ASP A 80 -6.64 -9.02 -0.60
C ASP A 80 -5.12 -9.14 -0.82
N LEU A 81 -4.44 -8.01 -1.07
CA LEU A 81 -3.00 -8.02 -1.36
C LEU A 81 -2.16 -8.13 -0.09
N LEU A 82 -2.33 -7.20 0.84
CA LEU A 82 -1.59 -7.21 2.11
C LEU A 82 -2.23 -8.13 3.16
N GLN A 83 -3.54 -8.31 3.10
CA GLN A 83 -4.30 -9.11 4.07
C GLN A 83 -4.03 -8.65 5.50
N ILE A 84 -4.34 -7.37 5.78
CA ILE A 84 -4.16 -6.79 7.12
C ILE A 84 -5.16 -7.40 8.09
N ARG A 85 -4.66 -8.00 9.17
CA ARG A 85 -5.44 -8.67 10.21
C ARG A 85 -5.08 -8.17 11.61
N TYR A 86 -5.93 -8.54 12.57
CA TYR A 86 -5.75 -8.32 13.99
C TYR A 86 -6.15 -9.61 14.72
N ASP A 87 -5.32 -10.11 15.63
CA ASP A 87 -5.56 -11.36 16.37
C ASP A 87 -6.11 -11.16 17.80
N GLY A 88 -6.27 -9.91 18.23
CA GLY A 88 -6.66 -9.57 19.60
C GLY A 88 -5.52 -8.95 20.41
N GLU A 89 -4.28 -9.10 19.96
CA GLU A 89 -3.10 -8.46 20.58
C GLU A 89 -2.41 -7.55 19.57
N ASP A 90 -2.06 -8.09 18.40
CA ASP A 90 -1.23 -7.41 17.41
C ASP A 90 -1.88 -7.32 16.03
N TYR A 91 -1.48 -6.28 15.30
CA TYR A 91 -1.81 -6.10 13.89
C TYR A 91 -0.71 -6.70 13.03
N TYR A 92 -1.09 -7.41 11.97
CA TYR A 92 -0.13 -8.11 11.11
C TYR A 92 -0.59 -8.21 9.65
N ILE A 93 0.40 -8.47 8.78
CA ILE A 93 0.22 -8.76 7.35
C ILE A 93 0.15 -10.28 7.22
N ALA A 94 -0.98 -10.83 6.77
CA ALA A 94 -1.14 -12.28 6.59
C ALA A 94 -0.66 -12.77 5.21
N SER A 95 -0.48 -11.86 4.26
CA SER A 95 -0.08 -12.21 2.89
C SER A 95 1.30 -12.86 2.84
N ASP A 96 1.38 -14.07 2.27
CA ASP A 96 2.61 -14.87 2.23
C ASP A 96 3.80 -14.14 1.61
N CYS A 97 3.56 -13.22 0.67
CA CYS A 97 4.65 -12.43 0.09
C CYS A 97 5.17 -11.38 1.06
N TYR A 98 4.27 -10.67 1.72
CA TYR A 98 4.59 -9.44 2.44
C TYR A 98 4.86 -9.67 3.93
N LYS A 99 4.39 -10.78 4.51
CA LYS A 99 4.54 -11.08 5.95
C LYS A 99 5.99 -11.17 6.42
N GLU A 100 6.90 -11.58 5.53
CA GLU A 100 8.34 -11.71 5.82
C GLU A 100 9.12 -10.42 5.51
N LEU A 101 8.46 -9.39 4.96
CA LEU A 101 9.09 -8.12 4.64
C LEU A 101 9.01 -7.16 5.82
N SER A 102 10.09 -6.44 6.06
CA SER A 102 10.06 -5.27 6.93
C SER A 102 9.23 -4.15 6.31
N LEU A 103 8.75 -3.23 7.15
CA LEU A 103 8.01 -2.06 6.65
C LEU A 103 8.85 -1.16 5.75
N ASP A 104 10.16 -1.06 6.00
CA ASP A 104 11.06 -0.32 5.11
C ASP A 104 11.10 -0.97 3.70
N GLU A 105 11.11 -2.30 3.62
CA GLU A 105 11.06 -3.02 2.34
C GLU A 105 9.72 -2.85 1.63
N ILE A 106 8.61 -2.94 2.37
CA ILE A 106 7.27 -2.69 1.81
C ILE A 106 7.16 -1.25 1.30
N TYR A 107 7.67 -0.29 2.07
CA TYR A 107 7.71 1.11 1.69
C TYR A 107 8.53 1.35 0.41
N GLN A 108 9.69 0.70 0.26
CA GLN A 108 10.45 0.76 -0.99
C GLN A 108 9.67 0.18 -2.17
N ILE A 109 8.96 -0.95 -1.98
CA ILE A 109 8.10 -1.52 -3.03
C ILE A 109 6.98 -0.53 -3.42
N LEU A 110 6.33 0.12 -2.44
CA LEU A 110 5.29 1.12 -2.70
C LEU A 110 5.82 2.30 -3.52
N LEU A 111 6.99 2.84 -3.19
CA LEU A 111 7.63 3.94 -3.93
C LEU A 111 7.93 3.54 -5.38
N GLU A 112 8.49 2.35 -5.58
CA GLU A 112 8.80 1.85 -6.92
C GLU A 112 7.55 1.55 -7.74
N ALA A 113 6.52 0.98 -7.11
CA ALA A 113 5.24 0.69 -7.76
C ALA A 113 4.53 1.99 -8.18
N LYS A 114 4.50 3.00 -7.30
CA LYS A 114 4.00 4.33 -7.61
C LYS A 114 4.71 4.92 -8.83
N TYR A 115 6.04 4.97 -8.81
CA TYR A 115 6.82 5.55 -9.90
C TYR A 115 6.52 4.89 -11.25
N LEU A 116 6.42 3.56 -11.28
CA LEU A 116 6.12 2.82 -12.50
C LEU A 116 4.70 3.12 -13.00
N LYS A 117 3.73 3.20 -12.09
CA LYS A 117 2.33 3.47 -12.43
C LYS A 117 2.12 4.91 -12.90
N GLU A 118 2.75 5.89 -12.27
CA GLU A 118 2.74 7.29 -12.74
C GLU A 118 3.30 7.42 -14.15
N LYS A 119 4.38 6.69 -14.46
CA LYS A 119 4.97 6.66 -15.79
C LYS A 119 4.03 6.05 -16.83
N GLU A 120 3.35 4.96 -16.48
CA GLU A 120 2.34 4.31 -17.33
C GLU A 120 1.18 5.27 -17.66
N ILE A 121 0.56 5.84 -16.63
CA ILE A 121 -0.55 6.80 -16.76
C ILE A 121 -0.14 8.01 -17.60
N SER A 122 1.08 8.53 -17.43
CA SER A 122 1.58 9.64 -18.24
C SER A 122 1.72 9.27 -19.72
N ASN A 123 2.27 8.09 -20.02
CA ASN A 123 2.45 7.64 -21.40
C ASN A 123 1.12 7.38 -22.12
N GLU A 124 0.11 6.89 -21.40
CA GLU A 124 -1.24 6.68 -21.94
C GLU A 124 -1.91 8.02 -22.28
N LYS A 125 -1.76 9.02 -21.42
CA LYS A 125 -2.25 10.39 -21.66
C LYS A 125 -1.60 11.05 -22.88
N ASP A 126 -0.32 10.79 -23.12
CA ASP A 126 0.38 11.30 -24.31
C ASP A 126 -0.08 10.58 -25.59
N THR A 127 -0.40 9.29 -25.51
CA THR A 127 -0.88 8.48 -26.65
C THR A 127 -2.31 8.85 -27.06
N GLN A 128 -3.17 9.22 -26.12
CA GLN A 128 -4.55 9.67 -26.40
C GLN A 128 -4.65 11.10 -26.96
N ARG A 129 -3.57 11.88 -26.91
CA ARG A 129 -3.50 13.26 -27.40
C ARG A 129 -2.95 13.38 -28.83
N LEU A 130 -2.54 12.27 -29.44
CA LEU A 130 -2.02 12.16 -30.80
C LEU A 130 -3.08 11.57 -31.74
#